data_AF-A0A9P0QKT2-F1
#
_entry.id   AF-A0A9P0QKT2-F1
#
_cell.length_a   1.000
_cell.length_b   1.000
_cell.length_c   1.000
_cell.angle_alpha   90.00
_cell.angle_beta   90.00
_cell.angle_gamma   90.00
#
_symmetry.space_group_name_H-M   'P 1'
#
loop_
_entity.id
_entity.type
_entity.pdbx_description
1 polymer ?
#
loop_
_entity_poly.entity_id
_entity_poly.type
_entity_poly.pdbx_seq_one_letter_code
_entity_poly.pdbx_strand_id
1 'polypeptide(L)'
;MSAFIKSMIVWLSDFPSSPLSAHASIEALASPEVFNCLLGCLIGKTATSTIESYHSLLQKHLESKVETKVVLEMKELIASINFKKFFEKDLHTCVKVCVLLYFIGTHTSSYANLGITSLGFLQEEDKFIIEVYMQIHRNDRMISTILKDFDEFESTLRESQKESFSSLKNKTENTFNELQTFTQFQNNPALTKTSMSPPTSASSYVDEVYIDSILWENKLLEDTLYKLMQK
;
A
#
# COMPACT_ATOMS: atom_id res chain seq x y z
N MET A 1 -4.27 -13.40 -0.71
CA MET A 1 -4.54 -13.16 0.73
C MET A 1 -3.29 -12.92 1.57
N SER A 2 -2.22 -13.69 1.37
CA SER A 2 -0.98 -13.49 2.16
C SER A 2 -0.32 -12.14 1.88
N ALA A 3 -0.33 -11.63 0.64
CA ALA A 3 0.25 -10.32 0.37
C ALA A 3 -0.50 -9.17 1.03
N PHE A 4 -1.85 -9.19 1.04
CA PHE A 4 -2.61 -8.16 1.72
C PHE A 4 -2.24 -8.05 3.20
N ILE A 5 -2.14 -9.18 3.90
CA ILE A 5 -1.72 -9.18 5.32
C ILE A 5 -0.30 -8.60 5.45
N LYS A 6 0.62 -8.91 4.53
CA LYS A 6 1.98 -8.35 4.53
C LYS A 6 1.98 -6.84 4.30
N SER A 7 1.28 -6.35 3.28
CA SER A 7 1.14 -4.92 2.99
C SER A 7 0.53 -4.18 4.18
N MET A 8 -0.46 -4.80 4.84
CA MET A 8 -1.05 -4.28 6.07
C MET A 8 -0.07 -4.26 7.24
N ILE A 9 0.80 -5.27 7.39
CA ILE A 9 1.86 -5.27 8.42
C ILE A 9 2.86 -4.13 8.17
N VAL A 10 3.28 -3.92 6.91
CA VAL A 10 4.16 -2.79 6.54
C VAL A 10 3.50 -1.47 6.94
N TRP A 11 2.26 -1.25 6.52
CA TRP A 11 1.51 -0.04 6.87
C TRP A 11 1.31 0.15 8.38
N LEU A 12 0.97 -0.92 9.10
CA LEU A 12 0.80 -0.87 10.56
C LEU A 12 2.12 -0.62 11.30
N SER A 13 3.26 -0.97 10.70
CA SER A 13 4.58 -0.71 11.30
C SER A 13 4.96 0.77 11.31
N ASP A 14 4.34 1.60 10.47
CA ASP A 14 4.59 3.05 10.39
C ASP A 14 3.87 3.85 11.50
N PHE A 15 2.97 3.22 12.26
CA PHE A 15 2.29 3.91 13.35
C PHE A 15 3.25 4.18 14.52
N PRO A 16 3.13 5.32 15.21
CA PRO A 16 3.96 5.64 16.36
C PRO A 16 3.80 4.59 17.46
N SER A 17 4.92 4.09 17.98
CA SER A 17 4.96 3.03 18.99
C SER A 17 4.38 1.69 18.54
N SER A 18 4.26 1.46 17.22
CA SER A 18 3.81 0.17 16.70
C SER A 18 4.72 -0.96 17.20
N PRO A 19 4.15 -2.06 17.71
CA PRO A 19 4.92 -3.23 18.12
C PRO A 19 5.40 -4.07 16.93
N LEU A 20 4.96 -3.75 15.70
CA LEU A 20 5.27 -4.49 14.49
C LEU A 20 6.46 -3.86 13.76
N SER A 21 7.36 -4.71 13.28
CA SER A 21 8.35 -4.32 12.24
C SER A 21 7.75 -4.50 10.84
N ALA A 22 8.23 -3.76 9.85
CA ALA A 22 7.82 -3.92 8.45
C ALA A 22 8.05 -5.35 7.88
N HIS A 23 8.95 -6.12 8.49
CA HIS A 23 9.22 -7.51 8.10
C HIS A 23 8.58 -8.55 9.05
N ALA A 24 7.65 -8.10 9.91
CA ALA A 24 6.99 -8.99 10.84
C ALA A 24 6.14 -10.03 10.08
N SER A 25 6.04 -11.21 10.67
CA SER A 25 5.22 -12.28 10.12
C SER A 25 3.78 -12.19 10.61
N ILE A 26 2.89 -13.01 10.01
CA ILE A 26 1.51 -13.09 10.46
C ILE A 26 1.40 -13.60 11.91
N GLU A 27 2.33 -14.44 12.35
CA GLU A 27 2.41 -14.93 13.72
C GLU A 27 2.68 -13.80 14.71
N ALA A 28 3.49 -12.81 14.31
CA ALA A 28 3.73 -11.64 15.13
C ALA A 28 2.46 -10.78 15.24
N LEU A 29 1.75 -10.53 14.13
CA LEU A 29 0.48 -9.80 14.16
C LEU A 29 -0.59 -10.53 15.00
N ALA A 30 -0.64 -11.86 14.90
CA ALA A 30 -1.57 -12.72 15.64
C ALA A 30 -1.08 -13.08 17.06
N SER A 31 -0.02 -12.46 17.57
CA SER A 31 0.31 -12.56 19.00
C SER A 31 -0.67 -11.70 19.80
N PRO A 32 -1.31 -12.24 20.87
CA PRO A 32 -2.19 -11.45 21.74
C PRO A 32 -1.51 -10.20 22.31
N GLU A 33 -0.23 -10.29 22.66
CA GLU A 33 0.56 -9.18 23.20
C GLU A 33 0.75 -8.08 22.15
N VAL A 34 1.19 -8.45 20.95
CA VAL A 34 1.39 -7.51 19.84
C VAL A 34 0.07 -6.88 19.41
N PHE A 35 -0.98 -7.69 19.27
CA PHE A 35 -2.31 -7.19 18.92
C PHE A 35 -2.87 -6.23 19.96
N ASN A 36 -2.70 -6.52 21.25
CA ASN A 36 -3.13 -5.64 22.32
C ASN A 36 -2.36 -4.31 22.33
N CYS A 37 -1.03 -4.36 22.14
CA CYS A 37 -0.22 -3.16 21.98
C CYS A 37 -0.67 -2.33 20.78
N LEU A 38 -0.96 -2.97 19.64
CA LEU A 38 -1.42 -2.30 18.44
C LEU A 38 -2.79 -1.64 18.63
N LEU A 39 -3.75 -2.32 19.27
CA LEU A 39 -5.02 -1.72 19.66
C LEU A 39 -4.82 -0.54 20.62
N GLY A 40 -3.89 -0.67 21.57
CA GLY A 40 -3.46 0.42 22.44
C GLY A 40 -2.96 1.63 21.68
N CYS A 41 -2.13 1.42 20.65
CA CYS A 41 -1.61 2.49 19.79
C CYS A 41 -2.71 3.19 18.99
N LEU A 42 -3.64 2.42 18.42
CA LEU A 42 -4.69 2.97 17.55
C LEU A 42 -5.85 3.60 18.32
N ILE A 43 -6.26 2.99 19.43
CA ILE A 43 -7.46 3.40 20.21
C ILE A 43 -7.08 4.29 21.41
N GLY A 44 -5.83 4.23 21.86
CA GLY A 44 -5.36 4.90 23.08
C GLY A 44 -5.76 4.18 24.37
N LYS A 45 -6.23 2.92 24.28
CA LYS A 45 -6.64 2.09 25.42
C LYS A 45 -6.13 0.68 25.25
N THR A 46 -5.53 0.11 26.29
CA THR A 46 -5.10 -1.29 26.31
C THR A 46 -6.24 -2.21 26.74
N ALA A 47 -6.47 -3.30 26.03
CA ALA A 47 -7.34 -4.37 26.48
C ALA A 47 -6.63 -5.23 27.53
N THR A 48 -7.41 -6.00 28.28
CA THR A 48 -6.87 -7.22 28.91
C THR A 48 -6.61 -8.27 27.82
N SER A 49 -5.73 -9.24 28.03
CA SER A 49 -5.40 -10.24 27.00
C SER A 49 -6.49 -11.31 26.77
N THR A 50 -7.75 -11.02 27.11
CA THR A 50 -8.88 -11.97 26.98
C THR A 50 -9.72 -11.65 25.74
N ILE A 51 -10.23 -12.70 25.06
CA ILE A 51 -11.00 -12.56 23.81
C ILE A 51 -12.24 -11.67 23.98
N GLU A 52 -13.00 -11.89 25.05
CA GLU A 52 -14.21 -11.11 25.36
C GLU A 52 -13.90 -9.62 25.55
N SER A 53 -12.72 -9.31 26.08
CA SER A 53 -12.30 -7.94 26.29
C SER A 53 -11.95 -7.20 24.99
N TYR A 54 -11.47 -7.90 23.94
CA TYR A 54 -11.25 -7.26 22.64
C TYR A 54 -12.56 -6.82 21.99
N HIS A 55 -13.58 -7.70 21.99
CA HIS A 55 -14.92 -7.36 21.50
C HIS A 55 -15.51 -6.18 22.26
N SER A 56 -15.50 -6.23 23.60
CA SER A 56 -16.04 -5.15 24.43
C SER A 56 -15.27 -3.83 24.22
N LEU A 57 -13.94 -3.88 24.12
CA LEU A 57 -13.12 -2.70 23.89
C LEU A 57 -13.44 -2.04 22.54
N LEU A 58 -13.49 -2.85 21.47
CA LEU A 58 -13.78 -2.36 20.13
C LEU A 58 -15.20 -1.79 20.02
N GLN A 59 -16.19 -2.45 20.62
CA GLN A 59 -17.57 -1.93 20.69
C GLN A 59 -17.63 -0.60 21.43
N LYS A 60 -17.06 -0.51 22.64
CA LYS A 60 -17.02 0.73 23.42
C LYS A 60 -16.30 1.86 22.69
N HIS A 61 -15.23 1.54 21.95
CA HIS A 61 -14.55 2.51 21.11
C HIS A 61 -15.49 3.06 20.04
N LEU A 62 -16.21 2.20 19.30
CA LEU A 62 -17.13 2.65 18.25
C LEU A 62 -18.37 3.36 18.79
N GLU A 63 -18.91 2.95 19.94
CA GLU A 63 -20.02 3.64 20.62
C GLU A 63 -19.67 5.06 21.04
N SER A 64 -18.38 5.33 21.29
CA SER A 64 -17.90 6.70 21.61
C SER A 64 -17.76 7.61 20.39
N LYS A 65 -17.94 7.08 19.16
CA LYS A 65 -17.79 7.83 17.91
C LYS A 65 -19.15 8.22 17.36
N VAL A 66 -19.15 9.30 16.56
CA VAL A 66 -20.35 9.71 15.81
C VAL A 66 -20.75 8.60 14.87
N GLU A 67 -22.04 8.24 14.87
CA GLU A 67 -22.57 7.20 14.02
C GLU A 67 -22.49 7.63 12.55
N THR A 68 -21.67 6.90 11.80
CA THR A 68 -21.47 7.08 10.35
C THR A 68 -21.64 5.74 9.67
N LYS A 69 -21.85 5.74 8.35
CA LYS A 69 -21.91 4.51 7.54
C LYS A 69 -20.71 3.59 7.79
N VAL A 70 -19.50 4.17 7.88
CA VAL A 70 -18.26 3.42 8.17
C VAL A 70 -18.29 2.79 9.56
N VAL A 71 -18.76 3.52 10.59
CA VAL A 71 -18.86 2.97 11.95
C VAL A 71 -19.85 1.81 12.03
N LEU A 72 -20.95 1.86 11.27
CA LEU A 72 -21.90 0.74 11.17
C LEU A 72 -21.25 -0.49 10.51
N GLU A 73 -20.55 -0.30 9.39
CA GLU A 73 -19.79 -1.36 8.71
C GLU A 73 -18.74 -1.98 9.65
N MET A 74 -18.04 -1.17 10.45
CA MET A 74 -17.09 -1.66 11.44
C MET A 74 -17.76 -2.50 12.55
N LYS A 75 -18.96 -2.10 13.03
CA LYS A 75 -19.72 -2.87 14.02
C LYS A 75 -20.10 -4.26 13.49
N GLU A 76 -20.56 -4.32 12.24
CA GLU A 76 -20.89 -5.58 11.55
C GLU A 76 -19.64 -6.45 11.35
N LEU A 77 -18.52 -5.83 10.93
CA LEU A 77 -17.25 -6.52 10.77
C LEU A 77 -16.77 -7.13 12.09
N ILE A 78 -16.80 -6.36 13.20
CA ILE A 78 -16.45 -6.85 14.54
C ILE A 78 -17.30 -8.06 14.90
N ALA A 79 -18.63 -7.98 14.73
CA ALA A 79 -19.52 -9.10 15.04
C ALA A 79 -19.20 -10.37 14.25
N SER A 80 -18.61 -10.24 13.05
CA SER A 80 -18.22 -11.37 12.20
C SER A 80 -16.83 -11.96 12.50
N ILE A 81 -16.02 -11.32 13.36
CA ILE A 81 -14.65 -11.73 13.68
C ILE A 81 -14.65 -12.73 14.85
N ASN A 82 -14.05 -13.90 14.59
CA ASN A 82 -13.74 -14.87 15.63
C ASN A 82 -12.28 -14.73 16.08
N PHE A 83 -12.03 -13.93 17.13
CA PHE A 83 -10.65 -13.68 17.60
C PHE A 83 -9.91 -14.95 18.03
N LYS A 84 -10.61 -16.03 18.42
CA LYS A 84 -9.95 -17.32 18.67
C LYS A 84 -9.26 -17.82 17.41
N LYS A 85 -9.98 -17.83 16.28
CA LYS A 85 -9.44 -18.23 14.98
C LYS A 85 -8.33 -17.29 14.50
N PHE A 86 -8.44 -16.00 14.80
CA PHE A 86 -7.37 -15.03 14.51
C PHE A 86 -6.07 -15.42 15.23
N PHE A 87 -6.11 -15.72 16.52
CA PHE A 87 -4.93 -16.15 17.27
C PHE A 87 -4.43 -17.56 16.88
N GLU A 88 -5.31 -18.41 16.34
CA GLU A 88 -4.95 -19.67 15.66
C GLU A 88 -4.38 -19.46 14.24
N LYS A 89 -4.24 -18.20 13.80
CA LYS A 89 -3.66 -17.77 12.51
C LYS A 89 -4.48 -18.20 11.29
N ASP A 90 -5.79 -18.30 11.44
CA ASP A 90 -6.72 -18.48 10.32
C ASP A 90 -6.63 -17.27 9.37
N LEU A 91 -6.19 -17.50 8.12
CA LEU A 91 -5.91 -16.44 7.16
C LEU A 91 -7.13 -15.57 6.87
N HIS A 92 -8.31 -16.17 6.71
CA HIS A 92 -9.54 -15.43 6.43
C HIS A 92 -9.90 -14.49 7.59
N THR A 93 -9.75 -14.97 8.81
CA THR A 93 -9.99 -14.15 10.00
C THR A 93 -8.93 -13.05 10.15
N CYS A 94 -7.66 -13.34 9.81
CA CYS A 94 -6.60 -12.34 9.79
C CYS A 94 -6.88 -11.23 8.77
N VAL A 95 -7.38 -11.54 7.58
CA VAL A 95 -7.82 -10.54 6.60
C VAL A 95 -8.89 -9.63 7.20
N LYS A 96 -9.93 -10.19 7.82
CA LYS A 96 -10.99 -9.40 8.47
C LYS A 96 -10.45 -8.48 9.56
N VAL A 97 -9.53 -8.99 10.37
CA VAL A 97 -8.88 -8.18 11.42
C VAL A 97 -8.03 -7.07 10.79
N CYS A 98 -7.30 -7.33 9.71
CA CYS A 98 -6.54 -6.31 9.01
C CYS A 98 -7.46 -5.23 8.43
N VAL A 99 -8.59 -5.60 7.84
CA VAL A 99 -9.61 -4.66 7.36
C VAL A 99 -10.17 -3.82 8.51
N LEU A 100 -10.44 -4.42 9.67
CA LEU A 100 -10.87 -3.69 10.85
C LEU A 100 -9.80 -2.69 11.31
N LEU A 101 -8.54 -3.13 11.39
CA LEU A 101 -7.42 -2.27 11.78
C LEU A 101 -7.20 -1.13 10.78
N TYR A 102 -7.42 -1.38 9.48
CA TYR A 102 -7.44 -0.35 8.44
C TYR A 102 -8.48 0.73 8.76
N PHE A 103 -9.74 0.34 9.00
CA PHE A 103 -10.78 1.32 9.30
C PHE A 103 -10.54 2.05 10.61
N ILE A 104 -10.03 1.37 11.64
CA ILE A 104 -9.65 2.03 12.89
C ILE A 104 -8.55 3.05 12.60
N GLY A 105 -7.47 2.62 11.97
CA GLY A 105 -6.28 3.41 11.68
C GLY A 105 -6.56 4.63 10.79
N THR A 106 -7.54 4.58 9.89
CA THR A 106 -7.85 5.67 8.95
C THR A 106 -9.05 6.55 9.35
N HIS A 107 -9.97 6.07 10.18
CA HIS A 107 -11.21 6.82 10.48
C HIS A 107 -11.46 7.14 11.95
N THR A 108 -11.08 6.26 12.87
CA THR A 108 -11.51 6.39 14.28
C THR A 108 -10.38 6.53 15.29
N SER A 109 -9.14 6.20 14.88
CA SER A 109 -7.94 6.33 15.70
C SER A 109 -7.60 7.79 15.96
N SER A 110 -6.84 8.06 17.03
CA SER A 110 -6.22 9.37 17.25
C SER A 110 -5.21 9.73 16.16
N TYR A 111 -4.71 8.73 15.43
CA TYR A 111 -3.75 8.85 14.35
C TYR A 111 -4.41 8.75 12.96
N ALA A 112 -5.71 9.01 12.83
CA ALA A 112 -6.45 8.83 11.58
C ALA A 112 -5.79 9.54 10.39
N ASN A 113 -5.41 10.80 10.58
CA ASN A 113 -4.71 11.57 9.55
C ASN A 113 -3.35 10.96 9.19
N LEU A 114 -2.59 10.52 10.18
CA LEU A 114 -1.31 9.85 9.95
C LEU A 114 -1.50 8.53 9.21
N GLY A 115 -2.52 7.74 9.58
CA GLY A 115 -2.84 6.48 8.91
C GLY A 115 -3.21 6.68 7.44
N ILE A 116 -3.95 7.73 7.11
CA ILE A 116 -4.26 8.08 5.71
C ILE A 116 -2.99 8.53 4.98
N THR A 117 -2.17 9.38 5.60
CA THR A 117 -0.94 9.89 5.00
C THR A 117 0.11 8.80 4.80
N SER A 118 0.27 7.86 5.74
CA SER A 118 1.23 6.76 5.63
C SER A 118 0.90 5.78 4.51
N LEU A 119 -0.39 5.60 4.15
CA LEU A 119 -0.76 4.85 2.94
C LEU A 119 -0.14 5.43 1.67
N GLY A 120 0.03 6.77 1.61
CA GLY A 120 0.67 7.44 0.48
C GLY A 120 2.18 7.24 0.40
N PHE A 121 2.82 6.73 1.46
CA PHE A 121 4.26 6.45 1.51
C PHE A 121 4.61 4.97 1.34
N LEU A 122 3.60 4.10 1.22
CA LEU A 122 3.81 2.70 0.89
C LEU A 122 4.38 2.56 -0.52
N GLN A 123 5.01 1.42 -0.78
CA GLN A 123 5.35 1.03 -2.14
C GLN A 123 4.06 0.88 -2.97
N GLU A 124 4.12 1.20 -4.26
CA GLU A 124 2.95 1.18 -5.13
C GLU A 124 2.28 -0.21 -5.17
N GLU A 125 3.08 -1.28 -5.04
CA GLU A 125 2.57 -2.64 -4.95
C GLU A 125 1.70 -2.85 -3.70
N ASP A 126 2.18 -2.42 -2.53
CA ASP A 126 1.47 -2.57 -1.27
C ASP A 126 0.19 -1.72 -1.23
N LYS A 127 0.30 -0.49 -1.73
CA LYS A 127 -0.83 0.43 -1.85
C LYS A 127 -1.92 -0.14 -2.76
N PHE A 128 -1.54 -0.61 -3.95
CA PHE A 128 -2.48 -1.23 -4.89
C PHE A 128 -3.19 -2.43 -4.27
N ILE A 129 -2.46 -3.32 -3.59
CA ILE A 129 -3.04 -4.50 -2.94
C ILE A 129 -4.06 -4.09 -1.87
N ILE A 130 -3.72 -3.11 -1.01
CA ILE A 130 -4.63 -2.62 0.02
C ILE A 130 -5.88 -2.01 -0.61
N GLU A 131 -5.72 -1.14 -1.60
CA GLU A 131 -6.84 -0.48 -2.28
C GLU A 131 -7.81 -1.48 -2.91
N VAL A 132 -7.28 -2.48 -3.63
CA VAL A 132 -8.10 -3.52 -4.25
C VAL A 132 -8.87 -4.33 -3.20
N TYR A 133 -8.21 -4.74 -2.11
CA TYR A 133 -8.89 -5.47 -1.04
C TYR A 133 -9.98 -4.63 -0.35
N MET A 134 -9.74 -3.33 -0.14
CA MET A 134 -10.75 -2.43 0.42
C MET A 134 -11.94 -2.22 -0.52
N GLN A 135 -11.71 -2.14 -1.83
CA GLN A 135 -12.78 -2.07 -2.82
C GLN A 135 -13.61 -3.36 -2.84
N ILE A 136 -12.96 -4.53 -2.79
CA ILE A 136 -13.64 -5.83 -2.72
C ILE A 136 -14.50 -5.93 -1.46
N HIS A 137 -13.97 -5.51 -0.30
CA HIS A 137 -14.72 -5.57 0.96
C HIS A 137 -15.97 -4.67 0.94
N ARG A 138 -15.88 -3.46 0.36
CA ARG A 138 -17.02 -2.55 0.22
C ARG A 138 -18.11 -3.09 -0.72
N ASN A 139 -17.75 -3.97 -1.65
CA ASN A 139 -18.64 -4.56 -2.63
C ASN A 139 -19.10 -5.98 -2.21
N ASP A 140 -19.61 -6.08 -0.98
CA ASP A 140 -20.01 -7.27 -0.19
C ASP A 140 -20.57 -8.49 -0.95
N ARG A 141 -21.14 -8.30 -2.15
CA ARG A 141 -21.67 -9.36 -3.02
C ARG A 141 -20.62 -10.23 -3.73
N MET A 142 -19.35 -9.84 -3.79
CA MET A 142 -18.36 -10.49 -4.66
C MET A 142 -17.26 -11.25 -3.90
N ILE A 143 -17.26 -11.20 -2.57
CA ILE A 143 -16.15 -11.61 -1.70
C ILE A 143 -15.82 -13.12 -1.83
N SER A 144 -16.80 -14.01 -1.93
CA SER A 144 -16.52 -15.46 -1.92
C SER A 144 -15.96 -16.00 -3.25
N THR A 145 -16.37 -15.41 -4.38
CA THR A 145 -15.87 -15.78 -5.71
C THR A 145 -14.53 -15.10 -5.99
N ILE A 146 -14.43 -13.79 -5.72
CA ILE A 146 -13.20 -13.04 -5.97
C ILE A 146 -12.07 -13.52 -5.07
N LEU A 147 -12.29 -13.83 -3.78
CA LEU A 147 -11.16 -14.23 -2.93
C LEU A 147 -10.46 -15.51 -3.39
N LYS A 148 -11.17 -16.42 -4.07
CA LYS A 148 -10.56 -17.62 -4.68
C LYS A 148 -9.78 -17.25 -5.94
N ASP A 149 -10.38 -16.44 -6.80
CA ASP A 149 -9.75 -15.99 -8.04
C ASP A 149 -8.60 -14.99 -7.78
N PHE A 150 -8.61 -14.32 -6.62
CA PHE A 150 -7.60 -13.32 -6.25
C PHE A 150 -6.29 -13.97 -5.82
N ASP A 151 -6.33 -15.12 -5.14
CA ASP A 151 -5.09 -15.85 -4.83
C ASP A 151 -4.39 -16.31 -6.14
N GLU A 152 -5.18 -16.69 -7.15
CA GLU A 152 -4.69 -17.06 -8.49
C GLU A 152 -4.21 -15.84 -9.31
N PHE A 153 -4.95 -14.73 -9.22
CA PHE A 153 -4.55 -13.44 -9.80
C PHE A 153 -3.27 -12.91 -9.15
N GLU A 154 -3.11 -13.04 -7.83
CA GLU A 154 -1.94 -12.60 -7.07
C GLU A 154 -0.68 -13.38 -7.49
N SER A 155 -0.79 -14.69 -7.72
CA SER A 155 0.31 -15.48 -8.31
C SER A 155 0.66 -14.99 -9.72
N THR A 156 -0.35 -14.74 -10.55
CA THR A 156 -0.16 -14.29 -11.94
C THR A 156 0.44 -12.88 -12.00
N LEU A 157 0.04 -11.98 -11.11
CA LEU A 157 0.57 -10.62 -11.01
C LEU A 157 2.03 -10.63 -10.55
N ARG A 158 2.37 -11.46 -9.55
CA ARG A 158 3.77 -11.60 -9.10
C ARG A 158 4.66 -12.24 -10.16
N GLU A 159 4.15 -13.19 -10.94
CA GLU A 159 4.87 -13.80 -12.06
C GLU A 159 5.07 -12.79 -13.19
N SER A 160 4.01 -12.10 -13.63
CA SER A 160 4.11 -11.08 -14.69
C SER A 160 4.98 -9.87 -14.31
N GLN A 161 4.96 -9.43 -13.04
CA GLN A 161 5.87 -8.40 -12.56
C GLN A 161 7.32 -8.91 -12.48
N LYS A 162 7.56 -10.14 -12.04
CA LYS A 162 8.90 -10.75 -12.09
C LYS A 162 9.42 -10.89 -13.52
N GLU A 163 8.56 -11.25 -14.48
CA GLU A 163 8.91 -11.32 -15.90
C GLU A 163 9.19 -9.93 -16.48
N SER A 164 8.37 -8.94 -16.15
CA SER A 164 8.57 -7.55 -16.60
C SER A 164 9.87 -6.97 -16.04
N PHE A 165 10.14 -7.15 -14.74
CA PHE A 165 11.38 -6.70 -14.09
C PHE A 165 12.61 -7.49 -14.54
N SER A 166 12.51 -8.81 -14.78
CA SER A 166 13.64 -9.60 -15.29
C SER A 166 13.96 -9.26 -16.75
N SER A 167 12.96 -9.00 -17.59
CA SER A 167 13.18 -8.50 -18.95
C SER A 167 13.84 -7.12 -18.94
N LEU A 168 13.43 -6.23 -18.03
CA LEU A 168 14.03 -4.91 -17.87
C LEU A 168 15.45 -5.00 -17.33
N LYS A 169 15.71 -5.88 -16.36
CA LYS A 169 17.04 -6.13 -15.79
C LYS A 169 18.00 -6.67 -16.86
N ASN A 170 17.58 -7.67 -17.64
CA ASN A 170 18.37 -8.23 -18.74
C ASN A 170 18.64 -7.18 -19.84
N LYS A 171 17.65 -6.34 -20.15
CA LYS A 171 17.82 -5.23 -21.09
C LYS A 171 18.79 -4.16 -20.57
N THR A 172 18.76 -3.89 -19.26
CA THR A 172 19.66 -2.94 -18.61
C THR A 172 21.09 -3.49 -18.49
N GLU A 173 21.27 -4.77 -18.16
CA GLU A 173 22.58 -5.46 -18.18
C GLU A 173 23.17 -5.55 -19.58
N ASN A 174 22.37 -5.84 -20.60
CA ASN A 174 22.83 -5.82 -21.99
C ASN A 174 23.25 -4.41 -22.43
N THR A 175 22.47 -3.39 -22.09
CA THR A 175 22.82 -1.99 -22.39
C THR A 175 24.09 -1.55 -21.65
N PHE A 176 24.29 -2.01 -20.41
CA PHE A 176 25.48 -1.71 -19.61
C PHE A 176 26.74 -2.41 -20.15
N ASN A 177 26.62 -3.66 -20.61
CA ASN A 177 27.71 -4.40 -21.25
C ASN A 177 28.09 -3.78 -22.62
N GLU A 178 27.11 -3.34 -23.41
CA GLU A 178 27.36 -2.59 -24.65
C GLU A 178 28.10 -1.27 -24.39
N LEU A 179 27.75 -0.53 -23.33
CA LEU A 179 28.43 0.70 -22.91
C LEU A 179 29.86 0.45 -22.39
N GLN A 180 30.13 -0.67 -21.72
CA GLN A 180 31.50 -1.08 -21.34
C GLN A 180 32.37 -1.40 -22.56
N THR A 181 31.78 -2.04 -23.59
CA THR A 181 32.47 -2.29 -24.85
C THR A 181 32.80 -0.97 -25.57
N PHE A 182 31.89 0.01 -25.52
CA PHE A 182 32.07 1.32 -26.13
C PHE A 182 33.18 2.16 -25.45
N THR A 183 33.32 2.02 -24.12
CA THR A 183 34.40 2.69 -23.37
C THR A 183 35.78 2.06 -23.58
N GLN A 184 35.87 0.78 -23.96
CA GLN A 184 37.14 0.16 -24.36
C GLN A 184 37.65 0.63 -25.73
N PHE A 185 36.79 1.16 -26.60
CA PHE A 185 37.18 1.70 -27.91
C PHE A 185 37.72 3.15 -27.87
N GLN A 186 37.56 3.89 -26.77
CA GLN A 186 38.06 5.28 -26.66
C GLN A 186 39.51 5.41 -26.16
N ASN A 187 40.21 4.31 -25.87
CA ASN A 187 41.60 4.34 -25.40
C ASN A 187 42.65 4.06 -26.48
N ASN A 188 42.31 4.17 -27.77
CA ASN A 188 43.27 4.07 -28.88
C ASN A 188 43.59 5.45 -29.47
N PRO A 189 44.78 6.03 -29.24
CA PRO A 189 45.19 7.29 -29.85
C PRO A 189 45.90 7.00 -31.18
N ALA A 190 45.15 6.84 -32.26
CA ALA A 190 45.71 6.90 -33.61
C ALA A 190 44.65 7.34 -34.63
N LEU A 191 44.86 8.54 -35.20
CA LEU A 191 44.52 9.02 -36.56
C LEU A 191 43.14 8.62 -37.14
N THR A 192 42.28 9.48 -37.72
CA THR A 192 42.53 10.63 -38.61
C THR A 192 41.19 11.29 -38.97
N LYS A 193 41.27 12.53 -39.44
CA LYS A 193 40.20 13.37 -40.01
C LYS A 193 39.35 12.68 -41.10
N THR A 194 38.03 12.68 -40.94
CA THR A 194 37.09 12.76 -42.09
C THR A 194 35.76 13.42 -41.68
N SER A 195 35.18 14.18 -42.60
CA SER A 195 34.13 15.16 -42.39
C SER A 195 32.70 14.63 -42.52
N MET A 196 31.78 15.35 -41.87
CA MET A 196 30.36 15.58 -42.20
C MET A 196 29.40 14.38 -42.27
N SER A 197 28.54 14.26 -41.26
CA SER A 197 27.09 14.53 -41.34
C SER A 197 26.43 14.29 -39.96
N PRO A 198 25.41 15.07 -39.56
CA PRO A 198 24.77 14.92 -38.25
C PRO A 198 23.73 13.78 -38.29
N PRO A 199 23.76 12.81 -37.36
CA PRO A 199 22.63 11.91 -37.18
C PRO A 199 21.56 12.60 -36.34
N THR A 200 20.38 12.63 -36.94
CA THR A 200 19.12 13.18 -36.47
C THR A 200 18.67 12.56 -35.15
N SER A 201 18.27 13.43 -34.22
CA SER A 201 17.25 13.22 -33.17
C SER A 201 17.35 11.95 -32.31
N ALA A 202 18.12 12.04 -31.22
CA ALA A 202 17.73 11.38 -29.98
C ALA A 202 16.55 12.18 -29.40
N SER A 203 15.33 11.80 -29.81
CA SER A 203 14.09 12.29 -29.20
C SER A 203 14.05 11.83 -27.75
N SER A 204 14.43 12.73 -26.84
CA SER A 204 13.99 12.70 -25.46
C SER A 204 12.47 12.87 -25.49
N TYR A 205 11.75 11.74 -25.49
CA TYR A 205 10.30 11.71 -25.27
C TYR A 205 10.05 12.20 -23.84
N VAL A 206 10.06 13.51 -23.65
CA VAL A 206 9.29 14.10 -22.57
C VAL A 206 7.85 13.91 -23.03
N ASP A 207 7.13 13.04 -22.33
CA ASP A 207 5.75 12.71 -22.65
C ASP A 207 4.93 14.01 -22.67
N GLU A 208 4.56 14.49 -23.85
CA GLU A 208 3.79 15.74 -24.02
C GLU A 208 2.51 15.69 -23.18
N VAL A 209 1.95 14.49 -22.99
CA VAL A 209 0.77 14.25 -22.13
C VAL A 209 1.07 14.56 -20.67
N TYR A 210 2.29 14.27 -20.20
CA TYR A 210 2.73 14.58 -18.83
C TYR A 210 3.00 16.07 -18.64
N ILE A 211 3.53 16.76 -19.65
CA ILE A 211 3.68 18.23 -19.60
C ILE A 211 2.30 18.89 -19.55
N ASP A 212 1.37 18.43 -20.39
CA ASP A 212 0.01 18.98 -20.45
C ASP A 212 -0.77 18.75 -19.16
N SER A 213 -0.59 17.60 -18.49
CA SER A 213 -1.24 17.34 -17.19
C SER A 213 -0.73 18.28 -16.10
N ILE A 214 0.59 18.53 -16.03
CA ILE A 214 1.18 19.48 -15.08
C ILE A 214 0.68 20.91 -15.35
N LEU A 215 0.62 21.33 -16.63
CA LEU A 215 0.12 22.66 -16.99
C LEU A 215 -1.35 22.84 -16.61
N TRP A 216 -2.17 21.80 -16.78
CA TRP A 216 -3.57 21.82 -16.38
C TRP A 216 -3.75 21.91 -14.86
N GLU A 217 -3.00 21.13 -14.08
CA GLU A 217 -3.05 21.17 -12.61
C GLU A 217 -2.64 22.53 -12.05
N ASN A 218 -1.55 23.11 -12.57
CA ASN A 218 -1.09 24.43 -12.14
C ASN A 218 -2.13 25.52 -12.41
N LYS A 219 -2.78 25.49 -13.57
CA LYS A 219 -3.85 26.44 -13.91
C LYS A 219 -5.04 26.34 -12.95
N LEU A 220 -5.44 25.11 -12.58
CA LEU A 220 -6.53 24.89 -11.64
C LEU A 220 -6.21 25.43 -10.24
N LEU A 221 -4.96 25.27 -9.79
CA LEU A 221 -4.47 25.80 -8.51
C LEU A 221 -4.46 27.33 -8.51
N GLU A 222 -3.95 27.96 -9.57
CA GLU A 222 -3.96 29.43 -9.72
C GLU A 222 -5.38 29.99 -9.67
N ASP A 223 -6.31 29.43 -10.46
CA ASP A 223 -7.71 29.87 -10.48
C ASP A 223 -8.37 29.76 -9.10
N THR A 224 -8.02 28.71 -8.34
CA THR A 224 -8.54 28.50 -6.98
C THR A 224 -7.97 29.53 -6.01
N LEU A 225 -6.66 29.80 -6.07
CA LEU A 225 -5.99 30.81 -5.25
C LEU A 225 -6.55 32.21 -5.51
N TYR A 226 -6.73 32.60 -6.78
CA TYR A 226 -7.31 33.89 -7.13
C TYR A 226 -8.74 34.06 -6.60
N LYS A 227 -9.58 33.01 -6.68
CA LYS A 227 -10.94 33.04 -6.11
C LYS A 227 -10.95 33.16 -4.59
N LEU A 228 -9.96 32.58 -3.91
CA LEU A 228 -9.82 32.67 -2.46
C LEU A 228 -9.32 34.05 -2.01
N MET A 229 -8.46 34.70 -2.79
CA MET A 229 -7.93 36.03 -2.48
C MET A 229 -8.92 37.18 -2.71
N GLN A 230 -10.03 36.94 -3.44
CA GLN A 230 -11.07 37.95 -3.69
C GLN A 230 -12.19 37.95 -2.64
N LYS A 231 -12.09 37.14 -1.59
CA LYS A 231 -12.99 37.15 -0.42
C LYS A 231 -12.31 37.79 0.78
#